data_AF-A0A293MPE5-F1
#
_entry.id   AF-A0A293MPE5-F1
#
_cell.length_a   1.000
_cell.length_b   1.000
_cell.length_c   1.000
_cell.angle_alpha   90.00
_cell.angle_beta   90.00
_cell.angle_gamma   90.00
#
_symmetry.space_group_name_H-M   'P 1'
#
loop_
_entity.id
_entity.type
_entity.pdbx_description
1 polymer ?
#
loop_
_entity_poly.entity_id
_entity_poly.type
_entity_poly.pdbx_seq_one_letter_code
_entity_poly.pdbx_strand_id
1 'polypeptide(L)' 'MIINNRAADLNAESYVCFYDTHVETTYFLIKLDQRVTLIAIYGSHKSERDTYIVGFMQDFAQQVRGNRIFSTLKPGNK' A
#
# COMPACT_ATOMS: atom_id res chain seq x y z
N MET A 1 11.59 -4.04 13.73
CA MET A 1 10.58 -3.01 13.35
C MET A 1 9.30 -3.73 12.96
N ILE A 2 8.14 -3.34 13.49
CA ILE A 2 6.85 -4.02 13.25
C ILE A 2 6.55 -4.23 11.75
N ILE A 3 7.02 -3.31 10.91
CA ILE A 3 6.89 -3.39 9.45
C ILE A 3 7.46 -4.69 8.86
N ASN A 4 8.60 -5.18 9.36
CA ASN A 4 9.21 -6.42 8.86
C ASN A 4 8.39 -7.67 9.23
N ASN A 5 7.64 -7.60 10.34
CA ASN A 5 6.77 -8.70 10.76
C ASN A 5 5.51 -8.80 9.91
N ARG A 6 5.20 -7.76 9.12
CA ARG A 6 4.03 -7.67 8.23
C ARG A 6 4.37 -7.89 6.76
N ALA A 7 5.60 -8.33 6.46
CA ALA A 7 6.03 -8.54 5.08
C ALA A 7 5.22 -9.63 4.36
N ALA A 8 4.81 -10.69 5.07
CA ALA A 8 3.95 -11.74 4.50
C ALA A 8 2.55 -11.18 4.16
N ASP A 9 1.93 -10.50 5.11
CA ASP A 9 0.62 -9.85 4.94
C ASP A 9 0.65 -8.85 3.78
N LEU A 10 1.70 -8.02 3.70
CA LEU A 10 1.88 -7.03 2.65
C LEU A 10 2.13 -7.65 1.26
N ASN A 11 2.60 -8.89 1.18
CA ASN A 11 2.74 -9.61 -0.08
C ASN A 11 1.44 -10.36 -0.47
N ALA A 12 0.59 -10.69 0.50
CA ALA A 12 -0.68 -11.39 0.27
C ALA A 12 -1.84 -10.42 -0.01
N GLU A 13 -1.83 -9.25 0.63
CA GLU A 13 -2.89 -8.25 0.53
C GLU A 13 -2.49 -7.03 -0.32
N SER A 14 -3.48 -6.24 -0.71
CA SER A 14 -3.26 -5.01 -1.49
C SER A 14 -2.68 -3.86 -0.65
N TYR A 15 -2.97 -3.82 0.65
CA TYR A 15 -2.42 -2.89 1.63
C TYR A 15 -2.50 -3.52 3.03
N VAL A 16 -1.76 -2.97 4.00
CA VAL A 16 -1.81 -3.39 5.41
C VAL A 16 -2.05 -2.18 6.29
N CYS A 17 -2.95 -2.29 7.26
CA CYS A 17 -3.19 -1.27 8.29
C CYS A 17 -2.98 -1.89 9.68
N PHE A 18 -2.30 -1.17 10.57
CA PHE A 18 -2.24 -1.54 11.99
C PHE A 18 -2.05 -0.32 12.89
N TYR A 19 -2.56 -0.43 14.12
CA TYR A 19 -2.33 0.55 15.17
C TYR A 19 -1.29 0.02 16.17
N ASP A 20 -0.28 0.82 16.47
CA ASP A 20 0.68 0.57 17.53
C ASP A 20 0.24 1.31 18.79
N THR A 21 -0.22 0.55 19.79
CA THR A 21 -0.70 1.08 21.07
C THR A 21 0.43 1.62 21.95
N HIS A 22 1.69 1.25 21.70
CA HIS A 22 2.83 1.71 22.51
C HIS A 22 3.23 3.15 22.18
N VAL A 23 3.05 3.56 20.92
CA VAL A 23 3.40 4.90 20.41
C VAL A 23 2.18 5.66 19.87
N GLU A 24 0.98 5.12 20.12
CA GLU A 24 -0.32 5.68 19.72
C GLU A 24 -0.39 6.10 18.24
N THR A 25 0.16 5.27 17.35
CA THR A 25 0.34 5.60 15.94
C THR A 25 -0.28 4.54 15.03
N THR A 26 -1.07 4.96 14.04
CA THR A 26 -1.54 4.07 12.96
C THR A 26 -0.63 4.13 11.75
N TYR A 27 -0.36 2.96 11.18
CA TYR A 27 0.44 2.79 9.98
C TYR A 27 -0.41 2.15 8.88
N PHE A 28 -0.36 2.75 7.70
CA PHE A 28 -0.88 2.16 6.46
C PHE A 28 0.29 1.90 5.52
N LEU A 29 0.34 0.71 4.92
CA LEU A 29 1.43 0.26 4.07
C LEU A 29 0.88 -0.26 2.75
N ILE A 30 1.53 0.09 1.63
CA ILE A 30 1.23 -0.45 0.31
C ILE A 30 2.52 -0.61 -0.50
N LYS A 31 2.67 -1.72 -1.23
CA LYS A 31 3.83 -1.89 -2.13
C LYS A 31 3.65 -1.05 -3.38
N LEU A 32 4.67 -0.26 -3.71
CA LEU A 32 4.77 0.40 -5.00
C LEU A 32 5.45 -0.53 -6.02
N ASP A 33 6.46 -1.30 -5.59
CA ASP A 33 7.05 -2.38 -6.39
C ASP A 33 7.66 -3.47 -5.47
N GLN A 34 8.51 -4.36 -6.00
CA GLN A 34 9.14 -5.42 -5.21
C GLN A 34 10.06 -4.91 -4.08
N ARG A 35 10.64 -3.73 -4.25
CA ARG A 35 11.67 -3.13 -3.40
C ARG A 35 11.20 -1.85 -2.70
N VAL A 36 10.12 -1.24 -3.16
CA VAL A 36 9.60 0.04 -2.67
C VAL A 36 8.22 -0.14 -2.03
N THR A 37 8.09 0.34 -0.79
CA THR A 37 6.85 0.36 -0.01
C THR A 37 6.53 1.78 0.41
N LEU A 38 5.32 2.24 0.16
CA LEU A 38 4.78 3.50 0.69
C LEU A 38 4.19 3.26 2.08
N ILE A 39 4.48 4.17 3.01
CA ILE A 39 3.98 4.12 4.39
C ILE A 39 3.33 5.48 4.71
N ALA A 40 2.09 5.47 5.18
CA ALA A 40 1.43 6.62 5.78
C ALA A 40 1.33 6.44 7.30
N ILE A 41 1.76 7.45 8.05
CA ILE A 41 1.89 7.41 9.52
C ILE A 41 0.98 8.48 10.11
N TYR A 42 0.11 8.08 11.03
CA TYR A 42 -0.80 8.97 11.74
C TYR A 42 -0.57 8.86 13.24
N GLY A 43 -0.21 9.96 13.90
CA GLY A 43 -0.10 10.05 15.37
C GLY A 43 -1.46 10.11 16.05
N SER A 44 -2.36 9.21 15.68
CA SER A 44 -3.71 9.05 16.20
C SER A 44 -4.27 7.72 15.75
N HIS A 45 -5.22 7.15 16.48
CA HIS A 45 -5.93 5.96 16.05
C HIS A 45 -6.77 6.22 14.77
N LYS A 46 -6.51 5.46 13.71
CA LYS A 46 -7.28 5.43 12.47
C LYS A 46 -7.86 4.05 12.22
N SER A 47 -9.04 4.01 11.61
CA SER A 47 -9.67 2.77 11.18
C SER A 47 -9.06 2.28 9.88
N GLU A 48 -8.85 0.97 9.76
CA GLU A 48 -8.50 0.32 8.48
C GLU A 48 -9.57 0.55 7.41
N ARG A 49 -10.82 0.84 7.81
CA ARG A 49 -11.96 1.08 6.91
C ARG A 49 -12.08 2.54 6.48
N ASP A 50 -11.10 3.38 6.80
CA ASP A 50 -11.05 4.75 6.32
C ASP A 50 -10.82 4.75 4.80
N THR A 51 -11.92 4.83 4.06
CA THR A 51 -11.94 4.72 2.60
C THR A 51 -11.18 5.85 1.92
N TYR A 52 -11.06 7.01 2.57
CA TYR A 52 -10.31 8.14 2.01
C TYR A 52 -8.82 7.84 2.02
N ILE A 53 -8.29 7.38 3.17
CA ILE A 53 -6.87 7.04 3.30
C ILE A 53 -6.51 5.88 2.36
N VAL A 54 -7.31 4.81 2.40
CA VAL A 54 -7.06 3.62 1.59
C VAL A 54 -7.17 3.94 0.09
N GLY A 55 -8.22 4.65 -0.32
CA GLY A 55 -8.44 5.05 -1.71
C GLY A 55 -7.28 5.89 -2.24
N PHE A 56 -6.87 6.92 -1.49
CA PHE A 56 -5.71 7.74 -1.87
C PHE A 56 -4.44 6.89 -2.05
N MET A 57 -4.13 6.00 -1.12
CA MET A 57 -2.92 5.17 -1.20
C MET A 57 -2.96 4.21 -2.39
N GLN A 58 -4.12 3.62 -2.68
CA GLN A 58 -4.30 2.73 -3.82
C GLN A 58 -4.18 3.48 -5.16
N ASP A 59 -4.80 4.65 -5.28
CA ASP A 59 -4.74 5.50 -6.47
C ASP A 59 -3.30 5.95 -6.74
N PHE A 60 -2.62 6.44 -5.70
CA PHE A 60 -1.21 6.82 -5.78
C PHE A 60 -0.33 5.64 -6.22
N ALA A 61 -0.51 4.47 -5.59
CA ALA A 61 0.24 3.28 -5.95
C ALA A 61 0.00 2.86 -7.40
N GLN A 62 -1.25 2.96 -7.88
CA GLN A 62 -1.57 2.64 -9.27
C GLN A 62 -0.86 3.56 -10.27
N GLN A 63 -0.75 4.86 -9.97
CA GLN A 63 -0.04 5.81 -10.83
C GLN A 63 1.47 5.56 -10.84
N VAL A 64 2.08 5.34 -9.67
CA VAL A 64 3.54 5.17 -9.55
C VAL A 64 4.02 3.86 -10.14
N ARG A 65 3.25 2.77 -10.02
CA ARG A 65 3.62 1.47 -10.60
C ARG A 65 3.83 1.53 -12.12
N GLY A 66 3.22 2.50 -12.81
CA GLY A 66 3.47 2.81 -14.22
C GLY A 66 3.14 1.69 -15.22
N ASN A 67 2.69 0.54 -14.74
CA ASN A 67 2.47 -0.68 -15.51
C ASN A 67 1.13 -0.71 -16.24
N ARG A 68 0.23 0.25 -15.96
CA ARG A 68 -1.00 0.44 -16.72
C ARG A 68 -0.73 0.69 -18.21
N ILE A 69 0.40 1.30 -18.56
CA ILE A 69 0.77 1.52 -19.98
C ILE A 69 0.91 0.20 -20.75
N PHE A 70 1.41 -0.86 -20.10
CA PHE A 70 1.60 -2.15 -20.76
C PHE A 70 0.26 -2.83 -21.10
N SER A 71 -0.80 -2.59 -20.31
CA SER A 71 -2.14 -3.09 -20.64
C SER A 71 -2.75 -2.44 -21.89
N THR A 72 -2.21 -1.30 -22.33
CA THR A 72 -2.68 -0.60 -23.54
C THR A 72 -1.92 -1.02 -24.80
N LEU A 73 -0.89 -1.86 -24.66
CA LEU A 73 -0.16 -2.38 -25.81
C LEU A 73 -1.05 -3.32 -26.62
N LYS A 74 -1.10 -3.12 -27.93
CA LYS A 74 -1.78 -4.05 -28.84
C LYS A 74 -1.04 -5.39 -28.83
N PRO A 75 -1.74 -6.54 -28.79
CA PRO A 75 -1.12 -7.83 -29.01
C PRO A 75 -0.37 -7.82 -30.35
N GLY A 76 0.89 -8.26 -30.37
CA GLY A 76 1.66 -8.35 -31.60
C GLY A 76 1.05 -9.38 -32.56
N ASN A 77 1.06 -9.10 -33.86
CA ASN A 77 0.73 -10.09 -34.88
C ASN A 77 1.81 -11.19 -34.87
N LYS A 78 1.37 -12.45 -34.87
CA LYS A 78 2.25 -13.64 -34.97
C LYS A 78 3.02 -13.66 -36.28
#